data_AF-A0A956H8R0-F1
#
_entry.id   AF-A0A956H8R0-F1
#
_cell.length_a   1.000
_cell.length_b   1.000
_cell.length_c   1.000
_cell.angle_alpha   90.00
_cell.angle_beta   90.00
_cell.angle_gamma   90.00
#
_symmetry.space_group_name_H-M   'P 1'
#
loop_
_entity.id
_entity.type
_entity.pdbx_description
1 polymer ?
#
loop_
_entity_poly.entity_id
_entity_poly.type
_entity_poly.pdbx_seq_one_letter_code
_entity_poly.pdbx_strand_id
1 'polypeptide(L)'
;ERLALLLDEPMPALPRCVVADGPALARAFARSNELLTDPKTGSDAFAPGAWLQQLARVRPDCARFDELIGHVELIADATLAPARVAQLPEVAGERWAATSAPIEHPEFGRARLCLWAMQPSLSSQAQTQSQQIDWSRPVSGLVIDSFVEQIPAADQVTGVALHFDAPSSRPPQSMLLLSTGPGQGFDFDLVVEALLDTLELAKIRAVDPDAVPAFGHHIPAIYPPGAINAGPQPKDDE
;
A
#
# COMPACT_ATOMS: atom_id res chain seq x y z
N GLU A 1 7.79 38.49 8.04
CA GLU A 1 7.70 39.85 7.43
C GLU A 1 9.04 40.43 7.01
N ARG A 2 10.03 40.68 7.88
CA ARG A 2 11.28 41.37 7.47
C ARG A 2 12.15 40.65 6.43
N LEU A 3 12.11 39.32 6.36
CA LEU A 3 12.85 38.52 5.39
C LEU A 3 12.25 38.56 3.97
N ALA A 4 10.94 38.78 3.85
CA ALA A 4 10.24 38.83 2.56
C ALA A 4 10.54 40.12 1.77
N LEU A 5 11.03 41.17 2.44
CA LEU A 5 11.46 42.42 1.80
C LEU A 5 12.85 42.33 1.14
N LEU A 6 13.60 41.25 1.41
CA LEU A 6 14.98 41.05 0.91
C LEU A 6 15.06 40.03 -0.23
N LEU A 7 13.96 39.34 -0.54
CA LEU A 7 13.91 38.27 -1.53
C LEU A 7 12.89 38.65 -2.60
N ASP A 8 13.28 38.58 -3.88
CA ASP A 8 12.39 38.87 -5.03
C ASP A 8 11.18 37.91 -5.08
N GLU A 9 11.32 36.72 -4.50
CA GLU A 9 10.27 35.70 -4.39
C GLU A 9 9.96 35.41 -2.92
N PRO A 10 8.68 35.31 -2.52
CA PRO A 10 8.29 35.04 -1.15
C PRO A 10 8.72 33.63 -0.73
N MET A 11 9.85 33.52 -0.04
CA MET A 11 10.27 32.25 0.54
C MET A 11 9.35 31.94 1.73
N PRO A 12 8.57 30.84 1.70
CA PRO A 12 7.69 30.50 2.81
C PRO A 12 8.54 30.21 4.05
N ALA A 13 8.45 31.09 5.05
CA ALA A 13 9.09 30.87 6.33
C ALA A 13 8.36 29.71 7.03
N LEU A 14 9.09 28.62 7.30
CA LEU A 14 8.53 27.49 8.04
C LEU A 14 8.19 27.93 9.48
N PRO A 15 7.00 27.57 9.99
CA PRO A 15 6.63 27.89 11.36
C PRO A 15 7.61 27.23 12.33
N ARG A 16 7.85 27.89 13.47
CA ARG A 16 8.65 27.35 14.55
C ARG A 16 7.72 26.72 15.57
N CYS A 17 7.86 25.42 15.78
CA CYS A 17 7.09 24.65 16.75
C CYS A 17 7.98 24.23 17.92
N VAL A 18 7.35 24.07 19.09
CA VAL A 18 7.97 23.47 20.28
C VAL A 18 7.26 22.15 20.50
N VAL A 19 8.03 21.07 20.61
CA VAL A 19 7.47 19.74 20.89
C VAL A 19 7.04 19.69 22.34
N ALA A 20 5.79 19.31 22.60
CA ALA A 20 5.23 19.26 23.96
C ALA A 20 6.01 18.30 24.87
N ASP A 21 6.37 17.12 24.36
CA ASP A 21 7.24 16.15 25.05
C ASP A 21 8.43 15.79 24.16
N GLY A 22 9.41 16.69 24.10
CA GLY A 22 10.66 16.49 23.36
C GLY A 22 11.42 15.22 23.77
N PRO A 23 11.59 14.92 25.07
CA PRO A 23 12.24 13.69 25.52
C PRO A 23 11.55 12.40 25.05
N ALA A 24 10.21 12.32 25.09
CA ALA A 24 9.49 11.15 24.57
C ALA A 24 9.67 11.00 23.06
N LEU A 25 9.60 12.10 22.31
CA LEU A 25 9.81 12.06 20.86
C LEU A 25 11.25 11.64 20.51
N ALA A 26 12.24 12.11 21.27
CA ALA A 26 13.64 11.71 21.09
C ALA A 26 13.83 10.20 21.29
N ARG A 27 13.23 9.62 22.34
CA ARG A 27 13.27 8.17 22.59
C ARG A 27 12.55 7.39 21.48
N ALA A 28 11.38 7.85 21.05
CA ALA A 28 10.62 7.18 19.99
C ALA A 28 11.42 7.11 18.67
N PHE A 29 12.07 8.21 18.24
CA PHE A 29 12.93 8.18 17.05
C PHE A 29 14.22 7.38 17.24
N ALA A 30 14.78 7.29 18.46
CA ALA A 30 15.94 6.45 18.74
C ALA A 30 15.67 4.96 18.48
N ARG A 31 14.40 4.53 18.57
CA ARG A 31 13.94 3.17 18.29
C ARG A 31 13.61 2.90 16.83
N SER A 32 13.86 3.83 15.91
CA SER A 32 13.53 3.68 14.48
C SER A 32 14.04 2.36 13.88
N ASN A 33 15.26 1.94 14.19
CA ASN A 33 15.81 0.68 13.68
C ASN A 33 15.10 -0.55 14.26
N GLU A 34 14.72 -0.51 15.54
CA GLU A 34 13.98 -1.60 16.18
C GLU A 34 12.60 -1.77 15.54
N LEU A 35 11.90 -0.66 15.30
CA LEU A 35 10.57 -0.64 14.68
C LEU A 35 10.58 -1.20 13.24
N LEU A 36 11.69 -1.06 12.54
CA LEU A 36 11.89 -1.54 11.17
C LEU A 36 12.50 -2.95 11.09
N THR A 37 12.78 -3.59 12.22
CA THR A 37 13.35 -4.94 12.26
C THR A 37 12.29 -6.00 12.47
N ASP A 38 12.20 -6.96 11.54
CA ASP A 38 11.43 -8.18 11.73
C ASP A 38 12.35 -9.31 12.26
N PRO A 39 11.96 -10.04 13.32
CA PRO A 39 12.75 -11.17 13.81
C PRO A 39 13.00 -12.30 12.79
N LYS A 40 12.13 -12.45 11.78
CA LYS A 40 12.19 -13.49 10.74
C LYS A 40 12.96 -13.02 9.50
N THR A 41 12.79 -11.77 9.09
CA THR A 41 13.35 -11.25 7.83
C THR A 41 14.48 -10.23 8.01
N GLY A 42 14.76 -9.81 9.24
CA GLY A 42 15.79 -8.82 9.55
C GLY A 42 15.31 -7.36 9.42
N SER A 43 16.26 -6.43 9.40
CA SER A 43 15.98 -4.99 9.25
C SER A 43 15.56 -4.65 7.83
N ASP A 44 14.41 -3.99 7.69
CA ASP A 44 13.94 -3.43 6.42
C ASP A 44 14.13 -1.91 6.40
N ALA A 45 15.28 -1.47 5.90
CA ALA A 45 15.60 -0.05 5.76
C ALA A 45 14.79 0.65 4.65
N PHE A 46 14.17 -0.10 3.74
CA PHE A 46 13.42 0.44 2.61
C PHE A 46 11.92 0.60 2.92
N ALA A 47 11.42 -0.08 3.94
CA ALA A 47 10.03 -0.01 4.39
C ALA A 47 9.47 1.43 4.50
N PRO A 48 10.18 2.43 5.06
CA PRO A 48 9.66 3.79 5.12
C PRO A 48 9.41 4.42 3.74
N GLY A 49 10.29 4.16 2.77
CA GLY A 49 10.14 4.66 1.40
C GLY A 49 9.02 3.94 0.65
N ALA A 50 8.98 2.61 0.75
CA ALA A 50 7.92 1.80 0.14
C ALA A 50 6.53 2.18 0.70
N TRP A 51 6.44 2.49 1.98
CA TRP A 51 5.20 2.96 2.61
C TRP A 51 4.74 4.31 2.06
N LEU A 52 5.65 5.28 1.88
CA LEU A 52 5.32 6.56 1.24
C LEU A 52 4.80 6.35 -0.19
N GLN A 53 5.43 5.48 -0.97
CA GLN A 53 5.03 5.16 -2.35
C GLN A 53 3.65 4.47 -2.41
N GLN A 54 3.27 3.69 -1.40
CA GLN A 54 1.93 3.14 -1.28
C GLN A 54 0.90 4.24 -0.98
N LEU A 55 1.20 5.14 -0.04
CA LEU A 55 0.34 6.29 0.26
C LEU A 55 0.17 7.23 -0.94
N ALA A 56 1.22 7.44 -1.73
CA ALA A 56 1.17 8.27 -2.94
C ALA A 56 0.07 7.84 -3.93
N ARG A 57 -0.35 6.57 -3.92
CA ARG A 57 -1.44 6.06 -4.79
C ARG A 57 -2.82 6.59 -4.40
N VAL A 58 -2.99 6.97 -3.14
CA VAL A 58 -4.29 7.33 -2.56
C VAL A 58 -4.30 8.71 -1.91
N ARG A 59 -3.14 9.34 -1.71
CA ARG A 59 -2.98 10.64 -1.05
C ARG A 59 -2.18 11.61 -1.94
N PRO A 60 -2.82 12.64 -2.52
CA PRO A 60 -2.17 13.56 -3.47
C PRO A 60 -0.95 14.30 -2.91
N ASP A 61 -0.95 14.62 -1.62
CA ASP A 61 0.14 15.37 -0.98
C ASP A 61 1.40 14.51 -0.81
N CYS A 62 1.20 13.23 -0.45
CA CYS A 62 2.26 12.23 -0.48
C CYS A 62 2.78 11.99 -1.90
N ALA A 63 1.91 11.96 -2.91
CA ALA A 63 2.32 11.78 -4.32
C ALA A 63 3.22 12.91 -4.81
N ARG A 64 2.82 14.16 -4.56
CA ARG A 64 3.63 15.34 -4.91
C ARG A 64 4.98 15.34 -4.19
N PHE A 65 5.01 14.84 -2.95
CA PHE A 65 6.24 14.77 -2.18
C PHE A 65 7.17 13.63 -2.63
N ASP A 66 6.63 12.46 -2.97
CA ASP A 66 7.40 11.35 -3.56
C ASP A 66 8.00 11.75 -4.92
N GLU A 67 7.23 12.43 -5.76
CA GLU A 67 7.70 13.00 -7.02
C GLU A 67 8.80 14.06 -6.81
N LEU A 68 8.67 14.92 -5.80
CA LEU A 68 9.71 15.89 -5.44
C LEU A 68 11.01 15.21 -5.01
N ILE A 69 10.93 14.15 -4.21
CA ILE A 69 12.09 13.34 -3.81
C ILE A 69 12.79 12.81 -5.06
N GLY A 70 12.07 12.18 -5.98
CA GLY A 70 12.63 11.66 -7.23
C GLY A 70 13.31 12.74 -8.07
N HIS A 71 12.71 13.93 -8.19
CA HIS A 71 13.32 15.06 -8.90
C HIS A 71 14.59 15.56 -8.23
N VAL A 72 14.60 15.68 -6.90
CA VAL A 72 15.79 16.11 -6.14
C VAL A 72 16.93 15.12 -6.31
N GLU A 73 16.65 13.82 -6.20
CA GLU A 73 17.67 12.78 -6.35
C GLU A 73 18.23 12.75 -7.78
N LEU A 74 17.37 12.92 -8.79
CA LEU A 74 17.77 13.00 -10.20
C LEU A 74 18.64 14.24 -10.48
N ILE A 75 18.24 15.41 -9.98
CA ILE A 75 18.99 16.66 -10.20
C ILE A 75 20.32 16.63 -9.45
N ALA A 76 20.33 16.09 -8.23
CA ALA A 76 21.53 16.02 -7.39
C ALA A 76 22.47 14.87 -7.76
N ASP A 77 22.03 13.92 -8.59
CA ASP A 77 22.71 12.64 -8.88
C ASP A 77 23.13 11.92 -7.58
N ALA A 78 22.24 11.95 -6.59
CA ALA A 78 22.50 11.45 -5.25
C ALA A 78 21.21 11.01 -4.56
N THR A 79 21.26 9.89 -3.83
CA THR A 79 20.13 9.41 -3.01
C THR A 79 20.03 10.22 -1.72
N LEU A 80 18.81 10.58 -1.34
CA LEU A 80 18.55 11.23 -0.06
C LEU A 80 18.72 10.24 1.10
N ALA A 81 19.06 10.79 2.28
CA ALA A 81 19.06 9.98 3.49
C ALA A 81 17.68 9.34 3.72
N PRO A 82 17.62 8.05 4.10
CA PRO A 82 16.35 7.37 4.30
C PRO A 82 15.54 8.03 5.42
N ALA A 83 14.22 8.01 5.26
CA ALA A 83 13.33 8.49 6.30
C ALA A 83 13.42 7.65 7.57
N ARG A 84 13.22 8.30 8.71
CA ARG A 84 13.15 7.68 10.02
C ARG A 84 11.70 7.59 10.46
N VAL A 85 11.43 6.58 11.27
CA VAL A 85 10.11 6.35 11.84
C VAL A 85 10.15 6.45 13.36
N ALA A 86 9.02 6.84 13.94
CA ALA A 86 8.80 6.79 15.37
C ALA A 86 7.37 6.34 15.65
N GLN A 87 7.17 5.81 16.85
CA GLN A 87 5.88 5.30 17.30
C GLN A 87 5.67 5.61 18.78
N LEU A 88 4.48 6.11 19.10
CA LEU A 88 4.05 6.41 20.45
C LEU A 88 2.66 5.79 20.72
N PRO A 89 2.39 5.31 21.95
CA PRO A 89 3.36 5.07 23.03
C PRO A 89 4.34 3.95 22.68
N GLU A 90 5.41 3.84 23.45
CA GLU A 90 6.46 2.85 23.26
C GLU A 90 6.02 1.46 23.73
N VAL A 91 6.03 0.46 22.83
CA VAL A 91 5.79 -0.95 23.17
C VAL A 91 7.01 -1.78 22.78
N ALA A 92 7.48 -2.65 23.68
CA ALA A 92 8.66 -3.47 23.47
C ALA A 92 8.38 -4.59 22.45
N GLY A 93 9.32 -4.82 21.52
CA GLY A 93 9.19 -5.85 20.48
C GLY A 93 8.14 -5.56 19.41
N GLU A 94 7.51 -4.38 19.43
CA GLU A 94 6.52 -3.98 18.44
C GLU A 94 7.19 -3.44 17.17
N ARG A 95 6.67 -3.83 16.00
CA ARG A 95 7.07 -3.28 14.70
C ARG A 95 6.33 -1.97 14.41
N TRP A 96 6.81 -1.20 13.45
CA TRP A 96 6.13 0.04 13.05
C TRP A 96 4.70 -0.26 12.57
N ALA A 97 3.71 0.34 13.23
CA ALA A 97 2.30 0.01 13.06
C ALA A 97 1.73 0.44 11.71
N ALA A 98 2.47 1.27 10.97
CA ALA A 98 2.12 1.66 9.61
C ALA A 98 2.41 0.57 8.56
N THR A 99 3.23 -0.45 8.92
CA THR A 99 3.58 -1.57 8.04
C THR A 99 3.32 -2.94 8.67
N SER A 100 2.89 -2.99 9.93
CA SER A 100 2.63 -4.22 10.68
C SER A 100 1.46 -4.03 11.65
N ALA A 101 0.69 -5.07 11.92
CA ALA A 101 -0.38 -4.99 12.91
C ALA A 101 0.22 -4.73 14.32
N PRO A 102 -0.22 -3.67 15.04
CA PRO A 102 0.29 -3.39 16.38
C PRO A 102 -0.21 -4.41 17.40
N ILE A 103 0.59 -4.58 18.45
CA ILE A 103 0.29 -5.43 19.59
C ILE A 103 -0.86 -4.79 20.38
N GLU A 104 -1.79 -5.61 20.85
CA GLU A 104 -2.88 -5.13 21.70
C GLU A 104 -2.34 -4.83 23.11
N HIS A 105 -2.52 -3.59 23.57
CA HIS A 105 -2.07 -3.14 24.89
C HIS A 105 -3.25 -2.91 25.85
N PRO A 106 -3.14 -3.24 27.16
CA PRO A 106 -4.25 -3.12 28.11
C PRO A 106 -4.85 -1.72 28.25
N GLU A 107 -4.03 -0.67 28.14
CA GLU A 107 -4.46 0.71 28.43
C GLU A 107 -5.02 1.46 27.22
N PHE A 108 -4.51 1.16 26.02
CA PHE A 108 -4.79 1.93 24.80
C PHE A 108 -5.07 1.05 23.58
N GLY A 109 -5.22 -0.26 23.79
CA GLY A 109 -5.47 -1.23 22.73
C GLY A 109 -4.41 -1.16 21.63
N ARG A 110 -4.88 -1.02 20.39
CA ARG A 110 -4.05 -0.92 19.18
C ARG A 110 -3.78 0.51 18.72
N ALA A 111 -4.20 1.52 19.48
CA ALA A 111 -4.00 2.92 19.09
C ALA A 111 -2.51 3.28 19.10
N ARG A 112 -2.00 3.80 17.98
CA ARG A 112 -0.62 4.30 17.84
C ARG A 112 -0.61 5.64 17.14
N LEU A 113 0.27 6.52 17.59
CA LEU A 113 0.74 7.66 16.81
C LEU A 113 1.99 7.22 16.05
N CYS A 114 1.85 7.03 14.75
CA CYS A 114 2.95 6.72 13.84
C CYS A 114 3.50 8.01 13.23
N LEU A 115 4.81 8.18 13.27
CA LEU A 115 5.50 9.31 12.68
C LEU A 115 6.46 8.80 11.61
N TRP A 116 6.44 9.47 10.46
CA TRP A 116 7.41 9.32 9.39
C TRP A 116 8.06 10.68 9.19
N ALA A 117 9.38 10.75 9.28
CA ALA A 117 10.09 12.01 9.18
C ALA A 117 11.39 11.84 8.38
N MET A 118 11.64 12.78 7.50
CA MET A 118 12.89 12.87 6.76
C MET A 118 13.61 14.17 7.14
N GLN A 119 14.91 14.06 7.37
CA GLN A 119 15.81 15.21 7.41
C GLN A 119 16.58 15.20 6.09
N PRO A 120 16.17 16.03 5.11
CA PRO A 120 16.81 16.02 3.80
C PRO A 120 18.27 16.44 3.96
N SER A 121 19.18 15.53 3.60
CA SER A 121 20.61 15.77 3.59
C SER A 121 21.19 15.11 2.35
N LEU A 122 21.69 15.94 1.43
CA LEU A 122 22.41 15.51 0.24
C LEU A 122 23.89 15.38 0.61
N SER A 123 24.35 14.19 0.96
CA SER A 123 25.77 13.98 1.27
C SER A 123 26.20 12.54 1.05
N SER A 124 27.19 12.36 0.17
CA SER A 124 27.90 11.09 -0.07
C SER A 124 28.73 10.62 1.14
N GLN A 125 28.81 11.42 2.20
CA GLN A 125 29.51 11.11 3.46
C GLN A 125 28.60 11.16 4.70
N ALA A 126 27.29 11.36 4.55
CA ALA A 126 26.35 11.53 5.66
C ALA A 126 25.79 10.21 6.23
N GLN A 127 26.27 9.06 5.74
CA GLN A 127 25.80 7.76 6.25
C GLN A 127 26.19 7.51 7.73
N THR A 128 27.10 8.31 8.31
CA THR A 128 27.65 8.03 9.66
C THR A 128 27.33 9.07 10.74
N GLN A 129 26.76 10.22 10.41
CA GLN A 129 26.35 11.21 11.43
C GLN A 129 24.94 11.71 11.14
N SER A 130 23.96 10.92 11.59
CA SER A 130 22.60 11.42 11.80
C SER A 130 22.69 12.58 12.80
N GLN A 131 22.59 13.82 12.33
CA GLN A 131 22.53 14.97 13.22
C GLN A 131 21.24 14.84 14.03
N GLN A 132 21.35 14.41 15.28
CA GLN A 132 20.19 14.15 16.12
C GLN A 132 19.52 15.48 16.44
N ILE A 133 18.26 15.62 16.04
CA ILE A 133 17.45 16.80 16.36
C ILE A 133 17.29 16.88 17.88
N ASP A 134 17.69 18.01 18.46
CA ASP A 134 17.41 18.33 19.86
C ASP A 134 15.96 18.78 19.99
N TRP A 135 15.08 17.82 20.26
CA TRP A 135 13.64 18.04 20.44
C TRP A 135 13.28 18.87 21.68
N SER A 136 14.26 19.22 22.54
CA SER A 136 14.05 20.19 23.63
C SER A 136 14.07 21.64 23.17
N ARG A 137 14.53 21.89 21.94
CA ARG A 137 14.58 23.23 21.33
C ARG A 137 13.44 23.42 20.34
N PRO A 138 13.06 24.68 20.05
CA PRO A 138 12.13 24.95 18.96
C PRO A 138 12.68 24.42 17.63
N VAL A 139 11.86 23.67 16.90
CA VAL A 139 12.17 23.11 15.58
C VAL A 139 11.28 23.76 14.52
N SER A 140 11.68 23.67 13.26
CA SER A 140 10.87 24.09 12.12
C SER A 140 10.82 22.95 11.12
N GLY A 141 9.65 22.74 10.52
CA GLY A 141 9.44 21.63 9.60
C GLY A 141 8.20 21.84 8.75
N LEU A 142 8.08 21.01 7.73
CA LEU A 142 6.92 20.94 6.86
C LEU A 142 6.14 19.65 7.17
N VAL A 143 4.84 19.78 7.41
CA VAL A 143 3.94 18.63 7.50
C VAL A 143 3.37 18.39 6.12
N ILE A 144 3.62 17.20 5.57
CA ILE A 144 3.16 16.81 4.23
C ILE A 144 1.71 16.33 4.27
N ASP A 145 1.40 15.43 5.21
CA ASP A 145 0.05 14.89 5.40
C ASP A 145 -0.12 14.46 6.87
N SER A 146 -1.38 14.36 7.31
CA SER A 146 -1.77 13.81 8.60
C SER A 146 -3.16 13.19 8.49
N PHE A 147 -3.27 11.94 8.92
CA PHE A 147 -4.54 11.22 8.88
C PHE A 147 -4.64 10.21 10.03
N VAL A 148 -5.86 9.76 10.27
CA VAL A 148 -6.16 8.67 11.21
C VAL A 148 -6.57 7.46 10.38
N GLU A 149 -6.00 6.31 10.70
CA GLU A 149 -6.36 5.03 10.10
C GLU A 149 -7.01 4.14 11.15
N GLN A 150 -8.14 3.51 10.80
CA GLN A 150 -8.79 2.55 11.66
C GLN A 150 -8.20 1.17 11.44
N ILE A 151 -7.61 0.61 12.49
CA ILE A 151 -7.08 -0.76 12.47
C ILE A 151 -8.25 -1.72 12.65
N PRO A 152 -8.54 -2.60 11.68
CA PRO A 152 -9.62 -3.57 11.81
C PRO A 152 -9.39 -4.50 13.02
N ALA A 153 -10.48 -4.97 13.63
CA ALA A 153 -10.36 -6.04 14.62
C ALA A 153 -9.79 -7.31 13.97
N ALA A 154 -9.11 -8.13 14.77
CA ALA A 154 -8.51 -9.38 14.28
C ALA A 154 -9.54 -10.32 13.65
N ASP A 155 -10.74 -10.36 14.23
CA ASP A 155 -11.87 -11.13 13.72
C ASP A 155 -12.99 -10.18 13.29
N GLN A 156 -13.51 -10.40 12.08
CA GLN A 156 -14.65 -9.67 11.54
C GLN A 156 -15.65 -10.67 10.96
N VAL A 157 -16.91 -10.58 11.40
CA VAL A 157 -18.00 -11.35 10.78
C VAL A 157 -18.38 -10.63 9.48
N THR A 158 -17.82 -11.09 8.36
CA THR A 158 -18.13 -10.57 7.02
C THR A 158 -19.19 -11.44 6.33
N GLY A 159 -20.06 -10.82 5.54
CA GLY A 159 -21.04 -11.50 4.70
C GLY A 159 -20.71 -11.25 3.23
N VAL A 160 -20.52 -12.31 2.45
CA VAL A 160 -20.39 -12.21 0.99
C VAL A 160 -21.79 -12.39 0.39
N ALA A 161 -22.37 -11.31 -0.14
CA ALA A 161 -23.58 -11.39 -0.94
C ALA A 161 -23.19 -11.61 -2.40
N LEU A 162 -23.32 -12.84 -2.88
CA LEU A 162 -23.19 -13.15 -4.31
C LEU A 162 -24.55 -12.93 -4.96
N HIS A 163 -24.64 -11.98 -5.88
CA HIS A 163 -25.83 -11.80 -6.69
C HIS A 163 -25.87 -12.90 -7.78
N PHE A 164 -26.42 -14.08 -7.45
CA PHE A 164 -26.59 -15.19 -8.39
C PHE A 164 -27.84 -15.01 -9.28
N ASP A 165 -27.98 -13.85 -9.92
CA ASP A 165 -29.02 -13.69 -10.95
C ASP A 165 -28.70 -12.51 -11.87
N ALA A 166 -28.23 -12.78 -13.09
CA ALA A 166 -28.22 -11.79 -14.17
C ALA A 166 -28.14 -12.45 -15.54
N PRO A 167 -29.26 -12.67 -16.24
CA PRO A 167 -29.28 -12.82 -17.69
C PRO A 167 -29.46 -11.44 -18.33
N SER A 168 -28.36 -10.77 -18.71
CA SER A 168 -28.25 -9.92 -19.92
C SER A 168 -26.91 -9.18 -19.94
N SER A 169 -26.02 -9.63 -20.84
CA SER A 169 -24.85 -8.97 -21.41
C SER A 169 -24.35 -7.68 -20.73
N ARG A 170 -23.40 -7.82 -19.79
CA ARG A 170 -22.38 -6.79 -19.51
C ARG A 170 -21.01 -7.38 -19.85
N PRO A 171 -20.04 -6.59 -20.33
CA PRO A 171 -18.68 -7.08 -20.51
C PRO A 171 -18.21 -7.69 -19.18
N PRO A 172 -17.63 -8.91 -19.19
CA PRO A 172 -17.26 -9.58 -17.95
C PRO A 172 -16.18 -8.76 -17.25
N GLN A 173 -16.54 -8.07 -16.17
CA GLN A 173 -15.55 -7.66 -15.17
C GLN A 173 -15.16 -8.89 -14.37
N SER A 174 -14.40 -9.79 -15.00
CA SER A 174 -13.83 -10.95 -14.32
C SER A 174 -12.66 -10.50 -13.46
N MET A 175 -12.74 -10.73 -12.15
CA MET A 175 -11.62 -10.55 -11.23
C MET A 175 -11.05 -11.93 -10.88
N LEU A 176 -9.73 -12.08 -10.97
CA LEU A 176 -9.03 -13.26 -10.43
C LEU A 176 -8.66 -12.96 -8.98
N LEU A 177 -9.25 -13.70 -8.05
CA LEU A 177 -8.93 -13.63 -6.63
C LEU A 177 -8.04 -14.81 -6.25
N LEU A 178 -6.82 -14.52 -5.77
CA LEU A 178 -5.90 -15.52 -5.26
C LEU A 178 -5.89 -15.47 -3.72
N SER A 179 -6.01 -16.63 -3.06
CA SER A 179 -5.95 -16.75 -1.61
C SER A 179 -4.92 -17.81 -1.22
N THR A 180 -4.08 -17.51 -0.24
CA THR A 180 -3.13 -18.46 0.36
C THR A 180 -3.74 -19.11 1.60
N GLY A 181 -3.20 -20.27 2.00
CA GLY A 181 -3.57 -20.91 3.27
C GLY A 181 -3.06 -20.12 4.49
N PRO A 182 -3.61 -20.36 5.69
CA PRO A 182 -3.18 -19.68 6.91
C PRO A 182 -1.67 -19.80 7.14
N GLY A 183 -0.99 -18.67 7.29
CA GLY A 183 0.46 -18.60 7.55
C GLY A 183 1.36 -18.72 6.32
N GLN A 184 0.79 -18.81 5.11
CA GLN A 184 1.54 -18.78 3.85
C GLN A 184 1.48 -17.37 3.23
N GLY A 185 2.65 -16.82 2.89
CA GLY A 185 2.76 -15.56 2.17
C GLY A 185 2.55 -15.74 0.67
N PHE A 186 2.38 -14.62 -0.03
CA PHE A 186 2.51 -14.61 -1.48
C PHE A 186 3.99 -14.61 -1.85
N ASP A 187 4.38 -15.49 -2.76
CA ASP A 187 5.60 -15.33 -3.53
C ASP A 187 5.25 -15.15 -5.01
N PHE A 188 6.24 -14.69 -5.78
CA PHE A 188 6.04 -14.37 -7.19
C PHE A 188 5.69 -15.60 -8.02
N ASP A 189 6.33 -16.74 -7.72
CA ASP A 189 6.16 -17.98 -8.47
C ASP A 189 4.73 -18.52 -8.30
N LEU A 190 4.16 -18.46 -7.09
CA LEU A 190 2.77 -18.82 -6.80
C LEU A 190 1.77 -17.98 -7.59
N VAL A 191 2.01 -16.67 -7.73
CA VAL A 191 1.14 -15.78 -8.51
C VAL A 191 1.19 -16.13 -10.00
N VAL A 192 2.40 -16.39 -10.53
CA VAL A 192 2.58 -16.80 -11.92
C VAL A 192 1.91 -18.14 -12.20
N GLU A 193 2.10 -19.13 -11.33
CA GLU A 193 1.52 -20.45 -11.46
C GLU A 193 -0.01 -20.39 -11.43
N ALA A 194 -0.59 -19.66 -10.48
CA ALA A 194 -2.04 -19.47 -10.40
C ALA A 194 -2.63 -18.75 -11.62
N LEU A 195 -1.90 -17.78 -12.19
CA LEU A 195 -2.31 -17.10 -13.41
C LEU A 195 -2.31 -18.06 -14.62
N LEU A 196 -1.25 -18.86 -14.76
CA LEU A 196 -1.12 -19.82 -15.86
C LEU A 196 -2.19 -20.91 -15.78
N ASP A 197 -2.42 -21.47 -14.59
CA ASP A 197 -3.49 -22.45 -14.36
C ASP A 197 -4.88 -21.87 -14.65
N THR A 198 -5.14 -20.63 -14.19
CA THR A 198 -6.39 -19.93 -14.49
C THR A 198 -6.58 -19.75 -16.01
N LEU A 199 -5.52 -19.38 -16.73
CA LEU A 199 -5.56 -19.22 -18.18
C LEU A 199 -5.78 -20.54 -18.91
N GLU A 200 -5.19 -21.63 -18.43
CA GLU A 200 -5.42 -22.98 -18.95
C GLU A 200 -6.89 -23.40 -18.75
N LEU A 201 -7.42 -23.24 -17.53
CA LEU A 201 -8.82 -23.52 -17.24
C LEU A 201 -9.77 -22.62 -18.04
N ALA A 202 -9.41 -21.36 -18.30
CA ALA A 202 -10.19 -20.46 -19.15
C ALA A 202 -10.26 -20.97 -20.60
N LYS A 203 -9.15 -21.51 -21.14
CA LYS A 203 -9.13 -22.13 -22.47
C LYS A 203 -9.98 -23.40 -22.51
N ILE A 204 -9.92 -24.24 -21.48
CA ILE A 204 -10.75 -25.45 -21.38
C ILE A 204 -12.24 -25.09 -21.33
N ARG A 205 -12.62 -24.03 -20.59
CA ARG A 205 -14.01 -23.54 -20.54
C ARG A 205 -14.50 -22.91 -21.85
N ALA A 206 -13.59 -22.51 -22.73
CA ALA A 206 -13.91 -21.98 -24.06
C ALA A 206 -14.08 -23.08 -25.12
N VAL A 207 -13.92 -24.35 -24.76
CA VAL A 207 -14.16 -25.49 -25.66
C VAL A 207 -15.68 -25.67 -25.84
N ASP A 208 -16.14 -25.46 -27.07
CA ASP A 208 -17.52 -25.70 -27.49
C ASP A 208 -17.73 -27.21 -27.79
N PRO A 209 -18.94 -27.78 -27.56
CA PRO A 209 -19.35 -29.07 -28.11
C PRO A 209 -18.85 -29.37 -29.54
N ASP A 210 -18.88 -28.40 -30.46
CA ASP A 210 -18.42 -28.58 -31.85
C ASP A 210 -16.91 -28.83 -31.96
N ALA A 211 -16.14 -28.38 -30.97
CA ALA A 211 -14.70 -28.62 -30.90
C ALA A 211 -14.34 -30.04 -30.40
N VAL A 212 -15.31 -30.84 -29.94
CA VAL A 212 -15.10 -32.22 -29.46
C VAL A 212 -16.09 -33.20 -30.14
N PRO A 213 -15.87 -33.57 -31.42
CA PRO A 213 -16.87 -34.25 -32.26
C PRO A 213 -17.41 -35.59 -31.71
N ALA A 214 -16.62 -36.32 -30.90
CA ALA A 214 -17.00 -37.62 -30.36
C ALA A 214 -17.60 -37.56 -28.93
N PHE A 215 -17.28 -36.53 -28.16
CA PHE A 215 -17.64 -36.43 -26.74
C PHE A 215 -18.38 -35.13 -26.39
N GLY A 216 -18.72 -34.30 -27.38
CA GLY A 216 -19.42 -33.01 -27.21
C GLY A 216 -20.79 -33.12 -26.54
N HIS A 217 -21.40 -34.30 -26.54
CA HIS A 217 -22.66 -34.60 -25.86
C HIS A 217 -22.49 -35.01 -24.39
N HIS A 218 -21.24 -35.22 -23.93
CA HIS A 218 -20.90 -35.57 -22.55
C HIS A 218 -20.33 -34.40 -21.75
N ILE A 219 -19.97 -33.30 -22.41
CA ILE A 219 -19.57 -32.08 -21.70
C ILE A 219 -20.81 -31.48 -21.03
N PRO A 220 -20.71 -30.94 -19.80
CA PRO A 220 -21.82 -30.27 -19.14
C PRO A 220 -22.20 -28.99 -19.90
N ALA A 221 -23.04 -29.12 -20.92
CA ALA A 221 -23.62 -27.99 -21.61
C ALA A 221 -24.84 -27.51 -20.83
N ILE A 222 -24.95 -26.19 -20.65
CA ILE A 222 -26.21 -25.54 -20.31
C ILE A 222 -27.08 -25.69 -21.57
N TYR A 223 -27.69 -26.85 -21.76
CA TYR A 223 -28.78 -27.03 -22.71
C TYR A 223 -30.02 -26.41 -22.07
N PRO A 224 -30.51 -25.23 -22.50
CA PRO A 224 -31.89 -24.91 -22.22
C PRO A 224 -32.74 -25.99 -22.92
N PRO A 225 -33.64 -26.70 -22.20
CA PRO A 225 -34.55 -27.61 -22.85
C PRO A 225 -35.56 -26.78 -23.68
N GLY A 226 -35.36 -26.74 -25.00
CA GLY A 226 -36.29 -26.11 -25.94
C GLY A 226 -35.59 -25.34 -27.05
N ALA A 227 -36.34 -25.07 -28.13
CA ALA A 227 -35.88 -24.18 -29.19
C ALA A 227 -35.69 -22.78 -28.62
N ILE A 228 -34.46 -22.30 -28.60
CA ILE A 228 -34.14 -20.92 -28.26
C ILE A 228 -34.67 -20.06 -29.41
N ASN A 229 -35.74 -19.32 -29.17
CA ASN A 229 -36.24 -18.34 -30.15
C ASN A 229 -35.21 -17.21 -30.23
N ALA A 230 -34.35 -17.24 -31.25
CA ALA A 230 -33.30 -16.26 -31.50
C ALA A 230 -33.83 -14.89 -31.98
N GLY A 231 -35.14 -14.65 -31.87
CA GLY A 231 -35.80 -13.50 -32.45
C GLY A 231 -35.88 -13.59 -33.98
N PRO A 232 -36.54 -12.63 -34.65
CA PRO A 232 -36.68 -12.63 -36.09
C PRO A 232 -35.31 -12.55 -36.76
N GLN A 233 -34.93 -13.62 -37.46
CA GLN A 233 -33.74 -13.62 -38.29
C GLN A 233 -34.02 -12.79 -39.55
N PRO A 234 -33.06 -11.97 -40.02
CA PRO A 234 -33.19 -11.33 -41.31
C PRO A 234 -33.38 -12.41 -42.38
N LYS A 235 -34.37 -12.21 -43.25
CA LYS A 235 -34.54 -13.08 -44.40
C LYS A 235 -33.37 -12.81 -45.34
N ASP A 236 -32.65 -13.86 -45.70
CA ASP A 236 -31.74 -13.79 -46.83
C ASP A 236 -32.61 -13.53 -48.07
N ASP A 237 -32.48 -12.34 -48.64
CA ASP A 237 -33.02 -12.03 -49.96
C ASP A 237 -32.17 -12.79 -50.99
N GLU A 238 -32.79 -13.72 -51.71
CA GLU A 238 -32.23 -14.43 -52.87
C GLU A 238 -31.81 -13.47 -54.01
#